data_AF-A0A561SF78-F1
#
_entry.id   AF-A0A561SF78-F1
#
_cell.length_a   1.000
_cell.length_b   1.000
_cell.length_c   1.000
_cell.angle_alpha   90.00
_cell.angle_beta   90.00
_cell.angle_gamma   90.00
#
_symmetry.space_group_name_H-M   'P 1'
#
loop_
_entity.id
_entity.type
_entity.pdbx_description
1 polymer ?
#
loop_
_entity_poly.entity_id
_entity_poly.type
_entity_poly.pdbx_seq_one_letter_code
_entity_poly.pdbx_strand_id
1 'polypeptide(L)'
;MTGQNDLDHEAPTGNGLLGQVLSSGYLDSEAQYQVGRVLSASARSYIGRPDRQPESADPEELIEGLELIDGGWSRVRHAWRELNAHGKSRARERSAALDRAEGRQAKREAVRNLPSNAPFAAARAEFARVLAELADVLERYALPSDQPR
;
A
#
# COMPACT_ATOMS: atom_id res chain seq x y z
N MET A 1 -23.22 0.39 -22.01
CA MET A 1 -21.88 -0.11 -22.40
C MET A 1 -20.97 0.00 -21.20
N THR A 2 -20.38 -1.12 -20.82
CA THR A 2 -19.61 -1.40 -19.60
C THR A 2 -18.25 -0.70 -19.62
N GLY A 3 -18.05 0.27 -18.72
CA GLY A 3 -16.74 0.83 -18.37
C GLY A 3 -16.05 -0.06 -17.36
N GLN A 4 -15.72 -1.27 -17.77
CA GLN A 4 -14.93 -2.23 -16.99
C GLN A 4 -13.46 -1.93 -17.31
N ASN A 5 -12.95 -0.81 -16.79
CA ASN A 5 -11.56 -0.43 -17.00
C ASN A 5 -10.66 -1.40 -16.22
N ASP A 6 -10.02 -2.27 -16.99
CA ASP A 6 -8.75 -2.95 -16.77
C ASP A 6 -8.00 -2.51 -15.51
N LEU A 7 -8.15 -3.31 -14.46
CA LEU A 7 -7.25 -3.31 -13.30
C LEU A 7 -6.00 -4.19 -13.55
N ASP A 8 -5.61 -4.32 -14.81
CA ASP A 8 -4.36 -4.94 -15.30
C ASP A 8 -3.26 -3.89 -15.55
N HIS A 9 -3.52 -2.61 -15.28
CA HIS A 9 -2.47 -1.61 -15.23
C HIS A 9 -1.54 -1.87 -14.05
N GLU A 10 -0.27 -2.07 -14.37
CA GLU A 10 0.86 -2.10 -13.46
C GLU A 10 0.65 -1.08 -12.33
N ALA A 11 0.70 -1.54 -11.08
CA ALA A 11 0.42 -0.68 -9.93
C ALA A 11 1.29 0.60 -10.03
N PRO A 12 0.72 1.81 -9.85
CA PRO A 12 1.48 3.05 -10.02
C PRO A 12 2.72 3.03 -9.12
N THR A 13 3.77 3.72 -9.53
CA THR A 13 4.97 3.85 -8.71
C THR A 13 4.81 4.95 -7.66
N GLY A 14 5.52 4.80 -6.54
CA GLY A 14 5.60 5.82 -5.50
C GLY A 14 4.25 6.27 -4.92
N ASN A 15 4.10 7.58 -4.72
CA ASN A 15 2.93 8.16 -4.07
C ASN A 15 1.60 7.95 -4.83
N GLY A 16 1.65 7.73 -6.14
CA GLY A 16 0.46 7.41 -6.93
C GLY A 16 -0.21 6.10 -6.48
N LEU A 17 0.60 5.14 -6.04
CA LEU A 17 0.11 3.88 -5.45
C LEU A 17 -0.70 4.14 -4.20
N LEU A 18 -0.18 4.98 -3.30
CA LEU A 18 -0.76 5.22 -2.00
C LEU A 18 -2.17 5.82 -2.10
N GLY A 19 -2.44 6.65 -3.10
CA GLY A 19 -3.79 7.13 -3.40
C GLY A 19 -4.77 6.01 -3.77
N GLN A 20 -4.35 5.06 -4.60
CA GLN A 20 -5.18 3.90 -4.95
C GLN A 20 -5.42 3.00 -3.74
N VAL A 21 -4.37 2.77 -2.94
CA VAL A 21 -4.45 1.96 -1.73
C VAL A 21 -5.46 2.56 -0.75
N LEU A 22 -5.40 3.87 -0.49
CA LEU A 22 -6.31 4.55 0.45
C LEU A 22 -7.78 4.53 -0.01
N SER A 23 -8.02 4.62 -1.31
CA SER A 23 -9.37 4.60 -1.90
C SER A 23 -9.96 3.19 -2.05
N SER A 24 -9.16 2.14 -1.89
CA SER A 24 -9.60 0.75 -2.09
C SER A 24 -10.60 0.22 -1.05
N GLY A 25 -10.61 0.81 0.15
CA GLY A 25 -11.38 0.28 1.29
C GLY A 25 -10.85 -1.03 1.88
N TYR A 26 -9.64 -1.48 1.50
CA TYR A 26 -9.04 -2.72 2.00
C TYR A 26 -8.19 -2.55 3.26
N LEU A 27 -7.76 -1.32 3.55
CA LEU A 27 -6.86 -1.03 4.67
C LEU A 27 -7.58 -1.05 6.01
N ASP A 28 -6.86 -1.49 7.03
CA ASP A 28 -7.19 -1.25 8.43
C ASP A 28 -6.39 -0.04 8.98
N SER A 29 -6.59 0.29 10.25
CA SER A 29 -5.95 1.43 10.90
C SER A 29 -4.43 1.34 10.88
N GLU A 30 -3.87 0.14 10.99
CA GLU A 30 -2.42 -0.07 10.98
C GLU A 30 -1.85 0.23 9.59
N ALA A 31 -2.41 -0.36 8.54
CA ALA A 31 -1.95 -0.08 7.18
C ALA A 31 -2.14 1.41 6.81
N GLN A 32 -3.23 2.05 7.24
CA GLN A 32 -3.45 3.48 7.04
C GLN A 32 -2.37 4.33 7.74
N TYR A 33 -2.03 3.98 8.97
CA TYR A 33 -0.96 4.65 9.71
C TYR A 33 0.39 4.55 9.00
N GLN A 34 0.75 3.35 8.52
CA GLN A 34 2.01 3.14 7.79
C GLN A 34 2.03 3.87 6.44
N VAL A 35 0.91 3.98 5.73
CA VAL A 35 0.81 4.86 4.54
C VAL A 35 1.12 6.32 4.92
N GLY A 36 0.56 6.81 6.03
CA GLY A 36 0.83 8.15 6.55
C GLY A 36 2.31 8.38 6.89
N ARG A 37 2.97 7.37 7.46
CA ARG A 37 4.42 7.41 7.72
C ARG A 37 5.21 7.50 6.42
N VAL A 38 4.93 6.65 5.43
CA VAL A 38 5.61 6.70 4.12
C VAL A 38 5.44 8.08 3.46
N LEU A 39 4.23 8.65 3.46
CA LEU A 39 3.99 9.99 2.89
C LEU A 39 4.81 11.07 3.61
N SER A 40 4.83 11.02 4.94
CA SER A 40 5.53 12.00 5.77
C SER A 40 7.05 11.87 5.66
N ALA A 41 7.58 10.64 5.59
CA ALA A 41 8.99 10.38 5.38
C ALA A 41 9.43 10.75 3.96
N SER A 42 8.64 10.39 2.94
CA SER A 42 8.90 10.74 1.53
C SER A 42 8.94 12.26 1.30
N ALA A 43 8.16 13.03 2.04
CA ALA A 43 8.15 14.49 1.94
C ALA A 43 9.40 15.16 2.52
N ARG A 44 10.07 14.48 3.46
CA ARG A 44 11.26 14.97 4.18
C ARG A 44 12.57 14.38 3.65
N SER A 45 12.51 13.26 2.93
CA SER A 45 13.70 12.61 2.37
C SER A 45 14.38 13.48 1.31
N TYR A 46 15.71 13.59 1.37
CA TYR A 46 16.53 14.25 0.35
C TYR A 46 16.98 13.30 -0.77
N ILE A 47 16.87 11.99 -0.56
CA ILE A 47 17.24 10.99 -1.58
C ILE A 47 16.30 11.11 -2.78
N GLY A 48 16.89 11.15 -3.98
CA GLY A 48 16.16 11.38 -5.23
C GLY A 48 15.67 12.81 -5.45
N ARG A 49 16.09 13.78 -4.63
CA ARG A 49 15.73 15.21 -4.76
C ARG A 49 16.97 16.09 -4.84
N PRO A 50 17.50 16.34 -6.05
CA PRO A 50 18.70 17.15 -6.24
C PRO A 50 18.61 18.55 -5.60
N ASP A 51 17.40 19.13 -5.53
CA ASP A 51 17.12 20.42 -4.91
C ASP A 51 17.22 20.44 -3.38
N ARG A 52 17.32 19.27 -2.74
CA ARG A 52 17.33 19.12 -1.28
C ARG A 52 18.52 18.33 -0.75
N GLN A 53 19.40 17.88 -1.64
CA GLN A 53 20.57 17.10 -1.26
C GLN A 53 21.56 17.99 -0.51
N PRO A 54 22.03 17.58 0.68
CA PRO A 54 23.12 18.26 1.36
C PRO A 54 24.37 18.28 0.48
N GLU A 55 25.09 19.40 0.44
CA GLU A 55 26.38 19.49 -0.28
C GLU A 55 27.41 18.48 0.24
N SER A 56 27.25 18.02 1.49
CA SER A 56 28.08 17.03 2.14
C SER A 56 27.63 15.57 1.92
N ALA A 57 26.61 15.32 1.10
CA ALA A 57 26.10 13.97 0.88
C ALA A 57 27.13 13.11 0.12
N ASP A 58 27.41 11.92 0.64
CA ASP A 58 28.29 10.96 -0.01
C ASP A 58 27.59 10.33 -1.23
N PRO A 59 28.15 10.41 -2.45
CA PRO A 59 27.58 9.78 -3.63
C PRO A 59 27.30 8.28 -3.48
N GLU A 60 28.12 7.53 -2.73
CA GLU A 60 27.88 6.10 -2.51
C GLU A 60 26.64 5.88 -1.62
N GLU A 61 26.49 6.68 -0.57
CA GLU A 61 25.30 6.68 0.30
C GLU A 61 24.03 7.04 -0.49
N LEU A 62 24.12 8.00 -1.42
CA LEU A 62 23.00 8.38 -2.28
C LEU A 62 22.55 7.23 -3.19
N ILE A 63 23.50 6.49 -3.78
CA ILE A 63 23.21 5.33 -4.62
C ILE A 63 22.56 4.22 -3.78
N GLU A 64 23.14 3.87 -2.63
CA GLU A 64 22.59 2.86 -1.72
C GLU A 64 21.16 3.24 -1.29
N GLY A 65 20.95 4.51 -0.91
CA GLY A 65 19.63 5.01 -0.51
C GLY A 65 18.59 4.89 -1.63
N LEU A 66 18.96 5.19 -2.87
CA LEU A 66 18.08 5.02 -4.03
C LEU A 66 17.72 3.54 -4.26
N GLU A 67 18.70 2.65 -4.23
CA GLU A 67 18.48 1.21 -4.40
C GLU A 67 17.56 0.62 -3.30
N LEU A 68 17.76 1.04 -2.05
CA LEU A 68 16.92 0.63 -0.92
C LEU A 68 15.48 1.12 -1.06
N ILE A 69 15.29 2.37 -1.51
CA ILE A 69 13.96 2.96 -1.73
C ILE A 69 13.25 2.27 -2.90
N ASP A 70 13.93 2.05 -4.02
CA ASP A 70 13.37 1.37 -5.20
C ASP A 70 13.01 -0.09 -4.89
N GLY A 71 13.88 -0.79 -4.14
CA GLY A 71 13.60 -2.12 -3.62
C GLY A 71 12.42 -2.14 -2.65
N GLY A 72 12.32 -1.13 -1.78
CA GLY A 72 11.17 -0.94 -0.88
C GLY A 72 9.86 -0.74 -1.64
N TRP A 73 9.82 0.17 -2.62
CA TRP A 73 8.64 0.38 -3.46
C TRP A 73 8.24 -0.85 -4.27
N SER A 74 9.21 -1.63 -4.76
CA SER A 74 8.94 -2.88 -5.47
C SER A 74 8.26 -3.91 -4.56
N ARG A 75 8.70 -4.00 -3.30
CA ARG A 75 8.04 -4.84 -2.28
C ARG A 75 6.63 -4.34 -1.95
N VAL A 76 6.43 -3.02 -1.79
CA VAL A 76 5.10 -2.43 -1.57
C VAL A 76 4.16 -2.77 -2.72
N ARG A 77 4.61 -2.64 -3.99
CA ARG A 77 3.81 -3.00 -5.17
C ARG A 77 3.44 -4.48 -5.18
N HIS A 78 4.37 -5.35 -4.81
CA HIS A 78 4.10 -6.78 -4.71
C HIS A 78 3.03 -7.07 -3.64
N ALA A 79 3.23 -6.59 -2.41
CA ALA A 79 2.28 -6.78 -1.32
C ALA A 79 0.90 -6.18 -1.63
N TRP A 80 0.84 -5.04 -2.33
CA TRP A 80 -0.41 -4.46 -2.81
C TRP A 80 -1.15 -5.36 -3.80
N ARG A 81 -0.43 -5.96 -4.77
CA ARG A 81 -1.04 -6.87 -5.75
C ARG A 81 -1.71 -8.06 -5.06
N GLU A 82 -1.02 -8.67 -4.09
CA GLU A 82 -1.56 -9.77 -3.29
C GLU A 82 -2.80 -9.34 -2.50
N LEU A 83 -2.72 -8.22 -1.77
CA LEU A 83 -3.85 -7.67 -1.01
C LEU A 83 -5.06 -7.38 -1.92
N ASN A 84 -4.84 -6.75 -3.07
CA ASN A 84 -5.87 -6.40 -4.02
C ASN A 84 -6.51 -7.66 -4.65
N ALA A 85 -5.70 -8.68 -4.97
CA ALA A 85 -6.20 -9.95 -5.49
C ALA A 85 -7.12 -10.65 -4.47
N HIS A 86 -6.69 -10.74 -3.20
CA HIS A 86 -7.51 -11.29 -2.13
C HIS A 86 -8.78 -10.45 -1.85
N GLY A 87 -8.67 -9.12 -1.90
CA GLY A 87 -9.82 -8.21 -1.74
C GLY A 87 -10.87 -8.40 -2.83
N LYS A 88 -10.44 -8.45 -4.10
CA LYS A 88 -11.32 -8.71 -5.26
C LYS A 88 -11.97 -10.09 -5.18
N SER A 89 -11.20 -11.13 -4.87
CA SER A 89 -11.71 -12.50 -4.70
C SER A 89 -12.81 -12.54 -3.63
N ARG A 90 -12.56 -11.94 -2.46
CA ARG A 90 -13.54 -11.87 -1.37
C ARG A 90 -14.80 -11.07 -1.73
N ALA A 91 -14.64 -9.95 -2.44
CA ALA A 91 -15.77 -9.15 -2.90
C ALA A 91 -16.66 -9.95 -3.86
N ARG A 92 -16.06 -10.70 -4.79
CA ARG A 92 -16.77 -11.60 -5.73
C ARG A 92 -17.49 -12.71 -5.00
N GLU A 93 -16.84 -13.39 -4.06
CA GLU A 93 -17.46 -14.45 -3.25
C GLU A 93 -18.67 -13.93 -2.46
N ARG A 94 -18.52 -12.75 -1.84
CA ARG A 94 -19.61 -12.10 -1.11
C ARG A 94 -20.77 -11.73 -2.02
N SER A 95 -20.50 -11.16 -3.20
CA SER A 95 -21.56 -10.87 -4.18
C SER A 95 -22.29 -12.15 -4.59
N ALA A 96 -21.54 -13.18 -5.01
CA ALA A 96 -22.11 -14.45 -5.45
C ALA A 96 -22.91 -15.15 -4.34
N ALA A 97 -22.53 -14.99 -3.06
CA ALA A 97 -23.29 -15.50 -1.93
C ALA A 97 -24.60 -14.73 -1.71
N LEU A 98 -24.59 -13.40 -1.89
CA LEU A 98 -25.77 -12.56 -1.76
C LEU A 98 -26.74 -12.71 -2.95
N ASP A 99 -26.23 -12.96 -4.15
CA ASP A 99 -27.02 -13.14 -5.37
C ASP A 99 -27.80 -14.47 -5.36
N ARG A 100 -27.24 -15.51 -4.72
CA ARG A 100 -27.89 -16.83 -4.54
C ARG A 100 -28.92 -16.87 -3.41
N ALA A 101 -28.97 -15.86 -2.56
CA ALA A 101 -29.78 -15.87 -1.34
C ALA A 101 -30.99 -14.94 -1.45
N GLU A 102 -32.19 -15.50 -1.27
CA GLU A 102 -33.44 -14.74 -1.30
C GLU A 102 -33.90 -14.33 0.10
N GLY A 103 -34.24 -13.05 0.25
CA GLY A 103 -34.68 -12.50 1.53
C GLY A 103 -33.54 -12.18 2.52
N ARG A 104 -33.86 -11.35 3.52
CA ARG A 104 -32.87 -10.79 4.45
C ARG A 104 -32.21 -11.85 5.34
N GLN A 105 -32.94 -12.90 5.72
CA GLN A 105 -32.44 -13.95 6.61
C GLN A 105 -31.42 -14.84 5.88
N ALA A 106 -31.76 -15.35 4.68
CA ALA A 106 -30.85 -16.16 3.88
C ALA A 106 -29.58 -15.39 3.49
N LYS A 107 -29.69 -14.08 3.18
CA LYS A 107 -28.52 -13.23 2.90
C LYS A 107 -27.57 -13.12 4.09
N ARG A 108 -28.10 -13.02 5.32
CA ARG A 108 -27.26 -12.99 6.54
C ARG A 108 -26.53 -14.32 6.73
N GLU A 109 -27.21 -15.42 6.51
CA GLU A 109 -26.65 -16.76 6.64
C GLU A 109 -25.60 -17.04 5.56
N ALA A 110 -25.86 -16.66 4.31
CA ALA A 110 -24.91 -16.76 3.20
C ALA A 110 -23.60 -15.99 3.49
N VAL A 111 -23.68 -14.80 4.10
CA VAL A 111 -22.49 -14.05 4.51
C VAL A 111 -21.75 -14.71 5.68
N ARG A 112 -22.47 -15.30 6.65
CA ARG A 112 -21.86 -16.03 7.77
C ARG A 112 -21.11 -17.28 7.33
N ASN A 113 -21.58 -17.93 6.27
CA ASN A 113 -21.01 -19.15 5.72
C ASN A 113 -19.89 -18.90 4.70
N LEU A 114 -19.47 -17.65 4.50
CA LEU A 114 -18.34 -17.35 3.62
C LEU A 114 -17.04 -17.97 4.16
N PRO A 115 -16.09 -18.32 3.26
CA PRO A 115 -14.77 -18.75 3.66
C PRO A 115 -14.05 -17.75 4.58
N SER A 116 -13.14 -18.30 5.39
CA SER A 116 -12.30 -17.52 6.30
C SER A 116 -11.63 -16.35 5.60
N ASN A 117 -11.53 -15.21 6.30
CA ASN A 117 -10.83 -14.02 5.82
C ASN A 117 -9.32 -14.05 6.15
N ALA A 118 -8.79 -15.16 6.68
CA ALA A 118 -7.41 -15.25 7.12
C ALA A 118 -6.37 -14.90 6.03
N PRO A 119 -6.49 -15.36 4.76
CA PRO A 119 -5.54 -14.98 3.71
C PRO A 119 -5.54 -13.47 3.42
N PHE A 120 -6.73 -12.85 3.40
CA PHE A 120 -6.85 -11.41 3.22
C PHE A 120 -6.29 -10.62 4.41
N ALA A 121 -6.52 -11.09 5.63
CA ALA A 121 -5.94 -10.49 6.84
C ALA A 121 -4.40 -10.60 6.86
N ALA A 122 -3.85 -11.75 6.45
CA ALA A 122 -2.41 -11.96 6.35
C ALA A 122 -1.78 -11.05 5.28
N ALA A 123 -2.39 -10.95 4.10
CA ALA A 123 -1.93 -10.04 3.04
C ALA A 123 -1.96 -8.57 3.48
N ARG A 124 -2.96 -8.19 4.29
CA ARG A 124 -3.04 -6.83 4.84
C ARG A 124 -1.97 -6.55 5.89
N ALA A 125 -1.71 -7.50 6.78
CA ALA A 125 -0.62 -7.40 7.75
C ALA A 125 0.75 -7.31 7.06
N GLU A 126 0.97 -8.14 6.03
CA GLU A 126 2.19 -8.10 5.22
C GLU A 126 2.35 -6.75 4.51
N PHE A 127 1.26 -6.22 3.94
CA PHE A 127 1.28 -4.91 3.32
C PHE A 127 1.65 -3.79 4.31
N ALA A 128 1.08 -3.80 5.51
CA ALA A 128 1.45 -2.85 6.56
C ALA A 128 2.92 -2.97 6.98
N ARG A 129 3.42 -4.21 7.14
CA ARG A 129 4.82 -4.49 7.46
C ARG A 129 5.78 -3.93 6.42
N VAL A 130 5.50 -4.14 5.15
CA VAL A 130 6.35 -3.66 4.05
C VAL A 130 6.31 -2.12 3.93
N LEU A 131 5.16 -1.49 4.19
CA LEU A 131 5.07 -0.03 4.29
C LEU A 131 5.91 0.51 5.45
N ALA A 132 5.88 -0.16 6.60
CA ALA A 132 6.68 0.23 7.76
C ALA A 132 8.18 0.20 7.44
N GLU A 133 8.66 -0.87 6.79
CA GLU A 133 10.06 -0.98 6.35
C GLU A 133 10.46 0.14 5.38
N LEU A 134 9.61 0.46 4.41
CA LEU A 134 9.87 1.56 3.48
C LEU A 134 9.90 2.91 4.21
N ALA A 135 8.98 3.13 5.14
CA ALA A 135 8.97 4.35 5.96
C ALA A 135 10.27 4.47 6.76
N ASP A 136 10.73 3.39 7.38
CA ASP A 136 11.98 3.37 8.15
C ASP A 136 13.19 3.68 7.26
N VAL A 137 13.24 3.14 6.04
CA VAL A 137 14.29 3.48 5.05
C VAL A 137 14.25 4.97 4.71
N LEU A 138 13.07 5.50 4.40
CA LEU A 138 12.92 6.93 4.06
C LEU A 138 13.27 7.86 5.22
N GLU A 139 13.00 7.45 6.45
CA GLU A 139 13.30 8.23 7.66
C GLU A 139 14.80 8.32 7.93
N ARG A 140 15.61 7.32 7.54
CA ARG A 140 17.08 7.40 7.65
C ARG A 140 17.66 8.55 6.85
N TYR A 141 17.01 8.92 5.75
CA TYR A 141 17.44 9.97 4.84
C TYR A 141 16.55 11.23 4.92
N ALA A 142 15.79 11.39 6.01
CA ALA A 142 14.99 12.58 6.22
C ALA A 142 15.87 13.77 6.65
N LEU A 143 15.63 14.94 6.07
CA LEU A 143 16.27 16.16 6.55
C LEU A 143 15.83 16.46 8.00
N PRO A 144 16.75 16.93 8.86
CA PRO A 144 16.41 17.38 10.20
C PRO A 144 15.32 18.45 10.15
N SER A 145 14.38 18.40 11.10
CA SER A 145 13.22 19.31 11.12
C SER A 145 13.59 20.77 11.42
N ASP A 146 14.85 21.05 11.76
CA ASP A 146 15.36 22.35 12.21
C ASP A 146 16.13 23.13 11.12
N GLN A 147 16.23 22.64 9.89
CA GLN A 147 16.78 23.45 8.79
C GLN A 147 15.69 24.37 8.20
N PRO A 148 15.90 25.71 8.19
CA PRO A 148 14.95 26.62 7.57
C PRO A 148 14.84 26.34 6.07
N ARG A 149 13.60 26.44 5.55
CA ARG A 149 13.27 26.28 4.12
C ARG A 149 13.85 27.39 3.27
#